data_AF-A0A1Q3MFL2-F1
#
_entry.id   AF-A0A1Q3MFL2-F1
#
_cell.length_a   1.000
_cell.length_b   1.000
_cell.length_c   1.000
_cell.angle_alpha   90.00
_cell.angle_beta   90.00
_cell.angle_gamma   90.00
#
_symmetry.space_group_name_H-M   'P 1'
#
loop_
_entity.id
_entity.type
_entity.pdbx_description
1 polymer ?
#
loop_
_entity_poly.entity_id
_entity_poly.type
_entity_poly.pdbx_seq_one_letter_code
_entity_poly.pdbx_strand_id
1 'polypeptide(L)'
;MQNSSGKKAVKIFGCGGCGCASLVVGFVGLIIYFTAFSNFCARMMGEETYPLSGDPARFEPFASVSDIRSKIGVGAKLKSIEARYVRSDGTMDLNARYKPAPNVTYEFVMPLDKEPENAPPIGAGRSPGDVWLQTVTVNVYEPGQRRHVQRISGASRSSYSYTNEGMDVDRGTPSMGSIKESLEDPKVSAKEMWDIALKKGADKDAVATLSYEEDGYRFTIAGSRVFLEWDRDGKFSEDRSHYPGQER
;
A
#
# COMPACT_ATOMS: atom_id res chain seq x y z
N MET A 1 -2.20 86.83 -20.69
CA MET A 1 -2.94 86.60 -19.43
C MET A 1 -3.47 85.17 -19.43
N GLN A 2 -3.01 84.40 -18.44
CA GLN A 2 -3.49 83.10 -17.91
C GLN A 2 -4.05 82.03 -18.88
N ASN A 3 -3.19 81.06 -19.22
CA ASN A 3 -3.59 79.72 -19.65
C ASN A 3 -4.14 78.93 -18.44
N SER A 4 -5.43 78.58 -18.50
CA SER A 4 -6.09 77.71 -17.52
C SER A 4 -5.87 76.24 -17.89
N SER A 5 -5.11 75.54 -17.06
CA SER A 5 -4.82 74.11 -17.19
C SER A 5 -5.99 73.29 -16.61
N GLY A 6 -6.89 72.86 -17.49
CA GLY A 6 -7.96 71.93 -17.16
C GLY A 6 -7.43 70.49 -17.09
N LYS A 7 -7.17 69.99 -15.87
CA LYS A 7 -6.88 68.57 -15.61
C LYS A 7 -8.12 67.72 -15.92
N LYS A 8 -8.10 66.99 -17.03
CA LYS A 8 -9.08 65.93 -17.30
C LYS A 8 -8.72 64.69 -16.47
N ALA A 9 -9.56 64.37 -15.50
CA ALA A 9 -9.48 63.11 -14.77
C ALA A 9 -9.86 61.95 -15.71
N VAL A 10 -8.89 61.13 -16.07
CA VAL A 10 -9.11 59.87 -16.78
C VAL A 10 -9.56 58.84 -15.74
N LYS A 11 -10.86 58.52 -15.73
CA LYS A 11 -11.39 57.35 -15.00
C LYS A 11 -11.01 56.10 -15.78
N ILE A 12 -9.97 55.40 -15.33
CA ILE A 12 -9.63 54.05 -15.80
C ILE A 12 -10.67 53.10 -15.23
N PHE A 13 -11.57 52.59 -16.09
CA PHE A 13 -12.42 51.44 -15.81
C PHE A 13 -11.54 50.18 -15.74
N GLY A 14 -11.05 49.87 -14.55
CA GLY A 14 -10.47 48.56 -14.24
C GLY A 14 -11.59 47.62 -13.79
N CYS A 15 -12.25 46.93 -14.72
CA CYS A 15 -13.21 45.88 -14.39
C CYS A 15 -13.10 44.78 -15.45
N GLY A 16 -12.64 43.59 -15.06
CA GLY A 16 -12.57 42.44 -15.97
C GLY A 16 -11.60 41.32 -15.60
N GLY A 17 -10.79 41.45 -14.55
CA GLY A 17 -9.77 40.43 -14.20
C GLY A 17 -9.94 39.70 -12.86
N CYS A 18 -10.79 40.18 -11.95
CA CYS A 18 -10.81 39.71 -10.55
C CYS A 18 -11.89 38.66 -10.22
N GLY A 19 -12.90 38.50 -11.09
CA GLY A 19 -14.01 37.55 -10.87
C GLY A 19 -13.68 36.09 -11.16
N CYS A 20 -12.73 35.81 -12.06
CA CYS A 20 -12.37 34.44 -12.42
C CYS A 20 -11.42 33.79 -11.38
N ALA A 21 -10.54 34.57 -10.76
CA ALA A 21 -9.61 34.04 -9.76
C ALA A 21 -10.32 33.57 -8.48
N SER A 22 -11.37 34.28 -8.05
CA SER A 22 -12.15 33.94 -6.84
C SER A 22 -13.02 32.69 -7.04
N LEU A 23 -13.57 32.46 -8.24
CA LEU A 23 -14.29 31.22 -8.57
C LEU A 23 -13.38 29.99 -8.59
N VAL A 24 -12.17 30.10 -9.15
CA VAL A 24 -11.21 28.98 -9.20
C VAL A 24 -10.75 28.58 -7.79
N VAL A 25 -10.43 29.56 -6.93
CA VAL A 25 -10.02 29.29 -5.54
C VAL A 25 -11.16 28.65 -4.74
N GLY A 26 -12.39 29.13 -4.90
CA GLY A 26 -13.58 28.53 -4.27
C GLY A 26 -13.82 27.09 -4.71
N PHE A 27 -13.64 26.79 -5.99
CA PHE A 27 -13.85 25.44 -6.54
C PHE A 27 -12.77 24.44 -6.09
N VAL A 28 -11.50 24.85 -6.06
CA VAL A 28 -10.40 24.01 -5.54
C VAL A 28 -10.60 23.74 -4.05
N GLY A 29 -10.96 24.76 -3.26
CA GLY A 29 -11.28 24.58 -1.84
C GLY A 29 -12.44 23.61 -1.60
N LEU A 30 -13.48 23.68 -2.44
CA LEU A 30 -14.62 22.77 -2.38
C LEU A 30 -14.23 21.31 -2.70
N ILE A 31 -13.38 21.07 -3.71
CA ILE A 31 -12.87 19.72 -4.02
C ILE A 31 -12.05 19.15 -2.86
N ILE A 32 -11.16 19.94 -2.28
CA ILE A 32 -10.34 19.53 -1.13
C ILE A 32 -11.25 19.19 0.06
N TYR A 33 -12.25 20.04 0.34
CA TYR A 33 -13.22 19.78 1.39
C TYR A 33 -14.01 18.49 1.17
N PHE A 34 -14.55 18.25 -0.02
CA PHE A 34 -15.29 17.03 -0.32
C PHE A 34 -14.43 15.77 -0.21
N THR A 35 -13.17 15.83 -0.66
CA THR A 35 -12.24 14.70 -0.55
C THR A 35 -11.90 14.42 0.92
N ALA A 36 -11.57 15.46 1.69
CA ALA A 36 -11.27 15.33 3.12
C ALA A 36 -12.47 14.81 3.92
N PHE A 37 -13.68 15.33 3.64
CA PHE A 37 -14.91 14.90 4.28
C PHE A 37 -15.27 13.45 3.93
N SER A 38 -15.10 13.06 2.66
CA SER A 38 -15.31 11.67 2.22
C SER A 38 -14.37 10.70 2.94
N ASN A 39 -13.09 11.06 3.07
CA ASN A 39 -12.10 10.25 3.77
C ASN A 39 -12.37 10.20 5.28
N PHE A 40 -12.84 11.30 5.88
CA PHE A 40 -13.30 11.33 7.27
C PHE A 40 -14.46 10.36 7.51
N CYS A 41 -15.49 10.38 6.65
CA CYS A 41 -16.60 9.43 6.72
C CYS A 41 -16.12 7.98 6.54
N ALA A 42 -15.19 7.72 5.61
CA ALA A 42 -14.63 6.39 5.40
C ALA A 42 -13.94 5.85 6.67
N ARG A 43 -13.14 6.68 7.33
CA ARG A 43 -12.49 6.34 8.62
C ARG A 43 -13.49 6.06 9.73
N MET A 44 -14.56 6.86 9.83
CA MET A 44 -15.67 6.59 10.77
C MET A 44 -16.38 5.26 10.48
N MET A 45 -16.35 4.79 9.22
CA MET A 45 -16.87 3.49 8.80
C MET A 45 -15.82 2.36 8.89
N GLY A 46 -14.60 2.65 9.36
CA GLY A 46 -13.53 1.67 9.54
C GLY A 46 -12.68 1.41 8.29
N GLU A 47 -12.71 2.28 7.27
CA GLU A 47 -11.72 2.24 6.20
C GLU A 47 -10.47 3.04 6.60
N GLU A 48 -9.32 2.37 6.64
CA GLU A 48 -8.03 3.00 6.93
C GLU A 48 -7.20 3.10 5.65
N THR A 49 -7.00 4.33 5.18
CA THR A 49 -6.12 4.61 4.03
C THR A 49 -5.11 5.69 4.39
N TYR A 50 -3.93 5.58 3.77
CA TYR A 50 -2.79 6.47 3.98
C TYR A 50 -2.12 6.83 2.64
N PRO A 51 -1.57 8.05 2.51
CA PRO A 51 -0.76 8.41 1.36
C PRO A 51 0.54 7.60 1.35
N LEU A 52 0.97 7.22 0.15
CA LEU A 52 2.29 6.62 -0.05
C LEU A 52 3.40 7.64 0.18
N SER A 53 4.48 7.19 0.81
CA SER A 53 5.72 7.94 0.86
C SER A 53 6.47 7.78 -0.48
N GLY A 54 6.99 8.88 -1.03
CA GLY A 54 7.79 8.87 -2.25
C GLY A 54 6.96 8.91 -3.55
N ASP A 55 7.56 8.42 -4.64
CA ASP A 55 6.99 8.42 -5.99
C ASP A 55 6.28 7.09 -6.30
N PRO A 56 4.96 7.06 -6.53
CA PRO A 56 4.24 5.84 -6.90
C PRO A 56 4.73 5.17 -8.20
N ALA A 57 5.41 5.91 -9.09
CA ALA A 57 6.00 5.36 -10.30
C ALA A 57 7.35 4.64 -10.07
N ARG A 58 7.89 4.72 -8.84
CA ARG A 58 9.16 4.13 -8.41
C ARG A 58 9.04 3.56 -6.99
N PHE A 59 7.94 2.88 -6.70
CA PHE A 59 7.69 2.30 -5.39
C PHE A 59 8.65 1.14 -5.11
N GLU A 60 9.33 1.13 -3.96
CA GLU A 60 10.26 0.08 -3.55
C GLU A 60 9.59 -0.86 -2.52
N PRO A 61 9.19 -2.09 -2.89
CA PRO A 61 8.37 -2.93 -2.04
C PRO A 61 9.04 -3.31 -0.71
N PHE A 62 10.31 -3.68 -0.74
CA PHE A 62 11.02 -4.12 0.47
C PHE A 62 11.53 -2.96 1.33
N ALA A 63 11.92 -1.84 0.72
CA ALA A 63 12.37 -0.66 1.47
C ALA A 63 11.23 0.04 2.23
N SER A 64 9.99 -0.09 1.73
CA SER A 64 8.81 0.57 2.30
C SER A 64 8.28 -0.06 3.59
N VAL A 65 8.81 -1.22 4.02
CA VAL A 65 8.32 -1.95 5.22
C VAL A 65 8.36 -1.08 6.48
N SER A 66 9.42 -0.32 6.67
CA SER A 66 9.59 0.54 7.86
C SER A 66 8.57 1.68 7.91
N ASP A 67 8.32 2.34 6.77
CA ASP A 67 7.31 3.40 6.66
C ASP A 67 5.90 2.84 6.89
N ILE A 68 5.57 1.69 6.27
CA ILE A 68 4.28 1.01 6.47
C ILE A 68 4.07 0.66 7.95
N ARG A 69 5.08 0.08 8.59
CA ARG A 69 5.04 -0.25 10.03
C ARG A 69 4.74 0.99 10.89
N SER A 70 5.27 2.15 10.51
CA SER A 70 5.01 3.42 11.23
C SER A 70 3.53 3.86 11.15
N LYS A 71 2.80 3.46 10.11
CA LYS A 71 1.36 3.79 9.94
C LYS A 71 0.45 2.83 10.69
N ILE A 72 0.78 1.54 10.68
CA ILE A 72 -0.10 0.52 11.26
C ILE A 72 0.12 0.33 12.77
N GLY A 73 1.32 0.59 13.28
CA GLY A 73 1.67 0.53 14.71
C GLY A 73 3.05 -0.10 14.97
N VAL A 74 3.81 0.45 15.93
CA VAL A 74 5.20 0.05 16.23
C VAL A 74 5.35 -1.42 16.63
N GLY A 75 4.30 -2.02 17.21
CA GLY A 75 4.29 -3.44 17.60
C GLY A 75 4.01 -4.44 16.45
N ALA A 76 3.74 -3.95 15.24
CA ALA A 76 3.43 -4.80 14.10
C ALA A 76 4.66 -5.57 13.61
N LYS A 77 4.57 -6.91 13.64
CA LYS A 77 5.61 -7.80 13.15
C LYS A 77 5.27 -8.28 11.76
N LEU A 78 6.26 -8.27 10.86
CA LEU A 78 6.05 -8.69 9.49
C LEU A 78 5.80 -10.20 9.43
N LYS A 79 4.89 -10.64 8.57
CA LYS A 79 4.59 -12.05 8.31
C LYS A 79 4.84 -12.44 6.87
N SER A 80 4.45 -11.58 5.92
CA SER A 80 4.77 -11.81 4.51
C SER A 80 4.75 -10.51 3.70
N ILE A 81 5.42 -10.55 2.55
CA ILE A 81 5.35 -9.54 1.50
C ILE A 81 5.14 -10.26 0.17
N GLU A 82 4.18 -9.83 -0.63
CA GLU A 82 4.03 -10.24 -2.03
C GLU A 82 3.94 -8.99 -2.91
N ALA A 83 4.92 -8.81 -3.80
CA ALA A 83 5.00 -7.68 -4.71
C ALA A 83 4.90 -8.17 -6.16
N ARG A 84 3.94 -7.66 -6.92
CA ARG A 84 3.70 -8.05 -8.32
C ARG A 84 4.11 -6.94 -9.28
N TYR A 85 4.70 -7.32 -10.39
CA TYR A 85 5.15 -6.41 -11.45
C TYR A 85 6.35 -5.53 -11.07
N VAL A 86 7.32 -6.09 -10.35
CA VAL A 86 8.58 -5.41 -10.00
C VAL A 86 9.50 -5.36 -11.22
N ARG A 87 9.97 -4.17 -11.60
CA ARG A 87 10.87 -3.94 -12.74
C ARG A 87 12.31 -4.29 -12.40
N SER A 88 13.15 -4.40 -13.43
CA SER A 88 14.57 -4.72 -13.33
C SER A 88 15.42 -3.73 -12.52
N ASP A 89 14.92 -2.51 -12.29
CA ASP A 89 15.54 -1.54 -11.38
C ASP A 89 15.23 -1.77 -9.89
N GLY A 90 14.41 -2.78 -9.56
CA GLY A 90 13.97 -3.10 -8.21
C GLY A 90 12.74 -2.33 -7.74
N THR A 91 12.17 -1.46 -8.58
CA THR A 91 11.00 -0.63 -8.26
C THR A 91 9.73 -1.11 -8.97
N MET A 92 8.60 -0.54 -8.58
CA MET A 92 7.29 -0.77 -9.17
C MET A 92 6.69 0.54 -9.66
N ASP A 93 5.99 0.49 -10.79
CA ASP A 93 5.13 1.58 -11.24
C ASP A 93 3.68 1.27 -10.88
N LEU A 94 3.21 1.81 -9.76
CA LEU A 94 1.84 1.60 -9.29
C LEU A 94 0.79 2.28 -10.19
N ASN A 95 1.20 3.17 -11.10
CA ASN A 95 0.31 3.82 -12.06
C ASN A 95 0.19 3.04 -13.38
N ALA A 96 0.93 1.95 -13.55
CA ALA A 96 0.90 1.18 -14.79
C ALA A 96 -0.48 0.54 -15.01
N ARG A 97 -0.94 0.56 -16.26
CA ARG A 97 -2.29 0.12 -16.67
C ARG A 97 -2.38 -1.36 -17.03
N TYR A 98 -1.50 -2.20 -16.47
CA TYR A 98 -1.50 -3.64 -16.71
C TYR A 98 -2.77 -4.31 -16.17
N LYS A 99 -3.05 -5.52 -16.66
CA LYS A 99 -4.09 -6.39 -16.14
C LYS A 99 -3.51 -7.78 -15.80
N PRO A 100 -3.48 -8.19 -14.52
CA PRO A 100 -3.80 -7.40 -13.33
C PRO A 100 -2.90 -6.16 -13.15
N ALA A 101 -3.38 -5.18 -12.39
CA ALA A 101 -2.62 -3.98 -12.07
C ALA A 101 -1.50 -4.28 -11.06
N PRO A 102 -0.39 -3.53 -11.04
CA PRO A 102 0.65 -3.66 -10.04
C PRO A 102 0.12 -3.43 -8.62
N ASN A 103 0.54 -4.29 -7.70
CA ASN A 103 0.19 -4.18 -6.30
C ASN A 103 1.25 -4.86 -5.41
N VAL A 104 1.28 -4.43 -4.15
CA VAL A 104 2.04 -5.09 -3.09
C VAL A 104 1.11 -5.35 -1.92
N THR A 105 1.18 -6.57 -1.39
CA THR A 105 0.47 -6.96 -0.18
C THR A 105 1.48 -7.25 0.91
N TYR A 106 1.26 -6.66 2.07
CA TYR A 106 2.03 -6.95 3.28
C TYR A 106 1.07 -7.54 4.31
N GLU A 107 1.47 -8.65 4.93
CA GLU A 107 0.79 -9.14 6.12
C GLU A 107 1.65 -8.87 7.35
N PHE A 108 1.02 -8.31 8.37
CA PHE A 108 1.60 -8.14 9.70
C PHE A 108 0.76 -8.85 10.74
N VAL A 109 1.40 -9.24 11.84
CA VAL A 109 0.75 -9.68 13.07
C VAL A 109 1.02 -8.68 14.18
N MET A 110 -0.03 -8.25 14.85
CA MET A 110 0.04 -7.29 15.94
C MET A 110 -0.45 -7.94 17.23
N PRO A 111 0.39 -8.04 18.28
CA PRO A 111 -0.08 -8.48 19.58
C PRO A 111 -0.98 -7.43 20.20
N LEU A 112 -2.07 -7.87 20.81
CA LEU A 112 -2.99 -7.01 21.55
C LEU A 112 -2.65 -7.03 23.04
N ASP A 113 -2.53 -5.85 23.63
CA ASP A 113 -2.28 -5.68 25.07
C ASP A 113 -3.47 -6.10 25.93
N LYS A 114 -4.68 -6.12 25.35
CA LYS A 114 -5.92 -6.45 26.03
C LYS A 114 -6.70 -7.50 25.25
N GLU A 115 -7.37 -8.36 26.01
CA GLU A 115 -8.32 -9.31 25.45
C GLU A 115 -9.49 -8.56 24.81
N PRO A 116 -9.97 -9.00 23.63
CA PRO A 116 -11.19 -8.47 23.04
C PRO A 116 -12.38 -8.57 24.01
N GLU A 117 -13.33 -7.65 23.94
CA GLU A 117 -14.51 -7.64 24.83
C GLU A 117 -15.33 -8.93 24.76
N ASN A 118 -15.31 -9.60 23.60
CA ASN A 118 -16.00 -10.86 23.35
C ASN A 118 -15.06 -12.09 23.42
N ALA A 119 -13.94 -11.98 24.14
CA ALA A 119 -13.02 -13.10 24.30
C ALA A 119 -13.70 -14.28 25.04
N PRO A 120 -13.58 -15.53 24.56
CA PRO A 120 -14.08 -16.69 25.27
C PRO A 120 -13.36 -16.86 26.62
N PRO A 121 -14.04 -17.37 27.66
CA PRO A 121 -13.43 -17.61 28.96
C PRO A 121 -12.31 -18.66 28.88
N ILE A 122 -11.37 -18.60 29.82
CA ILE A 122 -10.30 -19.60 29.96
C ILE A 122 -10.93 -21.00 30.11
N GLY A 123 -10.45 -21.98 29.35
CA GLY A 123 -10.99 -23.34 29.32
C GLY A 123 -11.99 -23.61 28.19
N ALA A 124 -12.49 -22.59 27.49
CA ALA A 124 -13.32 -22.73 26.29
C ALA A 124 -12.47 -22.72 25.00
N GLY A 125 -11.33 -23.42 25.00
CA GLY A 125 -10.39 -23.48 23.88
C GLY A 125 -9.20 -22.52 23.96
N ARG A 126 -8.97 -21.87 25.11
CA ARG A 126 -7.82 -20.99 25.38
C ARG A 126 -6.76 -21.66 26.25
N SER A 127 -5.50 -21.61 25.84
CA SER A 127 -4.34 -22.06 26.63
C SER A 127 -3.77 -20.92 27.49
N PRO A 128 -3.17 -21.22 28.67
CA PRO A 128 -2.57 -20.22 29.58
C PRO A 128 -1.38 -19.39 29.04
N GLY A 129 -1.08 -19.46 27.74
CA GLY A 129 -0.02 -18.68 27.08
C GLY A 129 -0.42 -18.09 25.73
N ASP A 130 -1.70 -18.18 25.37
CA ASP A 130 -2.18 -17.63 24.09
C ASP A 130 -2.24 -16.11 24.17
N VAL A 131 -1.62 -15.46 23.19
CA VAL A 131 -1.70 -14.02 23.00
C VAL A 131 -2.77 -13.73 21.96
N TRP A 132 -3.58 -12.70 22.21
CA TRP A 132 -4.50 -12.20 21.20
C TRP A 132 -3.71 -11.47 20.13
N LEU A 133 -3.85 -11.93 18.89
CA LEU A 133 -3.19 -11.35 17.73
C LEU A 133 -4.24 -10.75 16.81
N GLN A 134 -3.89 -9.65 16.18
CA GLN A 134 -4.63 -9.08 15.07
C GLN A 134 -3.77 -9.15 13.81
N THR A 135 -4.25 -9.82 12.78
CA THR A 135 -3.64 -9.75 11.45
C THR A 135 -3.98 -8.39 10.83
N VAL A 136 -2.97 -7.71 10.32
CA VAL A 136 -3.11 -6.45 9.60
C VAL A 136 -2.60 -6.66 8.18
N THR A 137 -3.50 -6.56 7.20
CA THR A 137 -3.15 -6.67 5.79
C THR A 137 -3.07 -5.27 5.21
N VAL A 138 -1.93 -4.94 4.61
CA VAL A 138 -1.70 -3.66 3.95
C VAL A 138 -1.59 -3.89 2.45
N ASN A 139 -2.51 -3.30 1.70
CA ASN A 139 -2.49 -3.33 0.24
C ASN A 139 -1.99 -1.99 -0.29
N VAL A 140 -0.91 -2.02 -1.06
CA VAL A 140 -0.35 -0.86 -1.75
C VAL A 140 -0.63 -0.98 -3.24
N TYR A 141 -1.27 0.03 -3.81
CA TYR A 141 -1.69 0.08 -5.21
C TYR A 141 -1.88 1.53 -5.67
N GLU A 142 -2.34 1.73 -6.91
CA GLU A 142 -2.53 3.06 -7.50
C GLU A 142 -3.30 4.03 -6.56
N PRO A 143 -2.72 5.20 -6.23
CA PRO A 143 -3.39 6.22 -5.43
C PRO A 143 -4.47 6.94 -6.23
N GLY A 144 -5.47 7.49 -5.53
CA GLY A 144 -6.54 8.28 -6.14
C GLY A 144 -7.71 7.46 -6.72
N GLN A 145 -7.67 6.13 -6.60
CA GLN A 145 -8.78 5.28 -7.05
C GLN A 145 -10.01 5.46 -6.15
N ARG A 146 -11.15 5.80 -6.75
CA ARG A 146 -12.43 5.85 -6.06
C ARG A 146 -12.96 4.44 -5.83
N ARG A 147 -13.17 4.06 -4.57
CA ARG A 147 -13.78 2.79 -4.17
C ARG A 147 -15.25 3.01 -3.81
N HIS A 148 -16.05 2.00 -4.07
CA HIS A 148 -17.44 1.93 -3.61
C HIS A 148 -17.58 0.71 -2.72
N VAL A 149 -18.02 0.94 -1.48
CA VAL A 149 -18.19 -0.10 -0.48
C VAL A 149 -19.67 -0.24 -0.19
N GLN A 150 -20.13 -1.48 -0.16
CA GLN A 150 -21.46 -1.84 0.25
C GLN A 150 -21.37 -2.85 1.39
N ARG A 151 -21.85 -2.48 2.58
CA ARG A 151 -21.91 -3.38 3.74
C ARG A 151 -23.36 -3.73 4.05
N ILE A 152 -23.58 -5.00 4.35
CA ILE A 152 -24.86 -5.53 4.79
C ILE A 152 -24.65 -6.09 6.19
N SER A 153 -25.38 -5.56 7.17
CA SER A 153 -25.36 -6.05 8.54
C SER A 153 -26.79 -6.11 9.08
N GLY A 154 -27.27 -7.33 9.35
CA GLY A 154 -28.67 -7.57 9.71
C GLY A 154 -29.65 -7.07 8.64
N ALA A 155 -30.59 -6.23 9.04
CA ALA A 155 -31.57 -5.60 8.15
C ALA A 155 -31.09 -4.26 7.53
N SER A 156 -29.88 -3.81 7.87
CA SER A 156 -29.34 -2.52 7.42
C SER A 156 -28.35 -2.68 6.28
N ARG A 157 -28.51 -1.86 5.24
CA ARG A 157 -27.58 -1.74 4.11
C ARG A 157 -26.95 -0.35 4.15
N SER A 158 -25.63 -0.28 4.24
CA SER A 158 -24.88 0.97 4.09
C SER A 158 -24.06 0.93 2.80
N SER A 159 -24.00 2.06 2.12
CA SER A 159 -23.18 2.24 0.93
C SER A 159 -22.50 3.59 0.98
N TYR A 160 -21.19 3.61 0.74
CA TYR A 160 -20.42 4.85 0.66
C TYR A 160 -19.29 4.71 -0.35
N SER A 161 -18.70 5.84 -0.70
CA SER A 161 -17.50 5.88 -1.52
C SER A 161 -16.40 6.59 -0.76
N TYR A 162 -15.17 6.19 -1.05
CA TYR A 162 -13.98 6.87 -0.58
C TYR A 162 -12.91 6.84 -1.67
N THR A 163 -11.88 7.66 -1.51
CA THR A 163 -10.73 7.68 -2.42
C THR A 163 -9.55 7.03 -1.70
N ASN A 164 -8.99 5.97 -2.26
CA ASN A 164 -7.76 5.36 -1.74
C ASN A 164 -6.59 6.36 -1.88
N GLU A 165 -5.81 6.53 -0.82
CA GLU A 165 -4.63 7.40 -0.79
C GLU A 165 -3.36 6.67 -1.29
N GLY A 166 -3.46 5.37 -1.62
CA GLY A 166 -2.40 4.54 -2.20
C GLY A 166 -2.01 3.36 -1.31
N MET A 167 -2.30 3.45 -0.02
CA MET A 167 -2.17 2.39 0.97
C MET A 167 -3.52 2.16 1.64
N ASP A 168 -3.99 0.91 1.64
CA ASP A 168 -5.24 0.47 2.26
C ASP A 168 -4.91 -0.54 3.35
N VAL A 169 -5.43 -0.33 4.56
CA VAL A 169 -5.12 -1.13 5.74
C VAL A 169 -6.40 -1.83 6.19
N ASP A 170 -6.39 -3.15 6.09
CA ASP A 170 -7.43 -4.01 6.63
C ASP A 170 -6.96 -4.65 7.94
N ARG A 171 -7.77 -4.48 8.99
CA ARG A 171 -7.49 -5.05 10.31
C ARG A 171 -8.43 -6.22 10.53
N GLY A 172 -7.86 -7.42 10.51
CA GLY A 172 -8.58 -8.65 10.77
C GLY A 172 -9.21 -8.70 12.16
N THR A 173 -10.14 -9.63 12.32
CA THR A 173 -10.72 -9.93 13.64
C THR A 173 -9.63 -10.50 14.55
N PRO A 174 -9.50 -10.03 15.80
CA PRO A 174 -8.58 -10.62 16.75
C PRO A 174 -8.79 -12.12 16.92
N SER A 175 -7.70 -12.87 16.89
CA SER A 175 -7.69 -14.32 17.06
C SER A 175 -6.56 -14.74 17.99
N MET A 176 -6.73 -15.86 18.69
CA MET A 176 -5.66 -16.45 19.48
C MET A 176 -4.61 -17.07 18.54
N GLY A 177 -3.33 -16.87 18.85
CA GLY A 177 -2.24 -17.45 18.06
C GLY A 177 -0.87 -17.32 18.73
N SER A 178 0.15 -17.82 18.04
CA SER A 178 1.55 -17.71 18.46
C SER A 178 2.29 -16.64 17.66
N ILE A 179 3.12 -15.85 18.32
CA ILE A 179 3.95 -14.81 17.69
C ILE A 179 5.20 -15.40 16.99
N LYS A 180 5.43 -16.72 17.10
CA LYS A 180 6.65 -17.38 16.61
C LYS A 180 6.93 -17.19 15.11
N GLU A 181 5.92 -16.86 14.32
CA GLU A 181 5.98 -16.76 12.85
C GLU A 181 6.36 -15.35 12.33
N SER A 182 6.89 -14.45 13.16
CA SER A 182 7.32 -13.13 12.68
C SER A 182 8.63 -13.17 11.89
N LEU A 183 8.66 -12.46 10.77
CA LEU A 183 9.84 -12.21 9.94
C LEU A 183 10.59 -10.94 10.39
N GLU A 184 11.91 -10.97 10.19
CA GLU A 184 12.74 -9.76 10.22
C GLU A 184 12.51 -8.93 8.96
N ASP A 185 12.98 -7.68 8.94
CA ASP A 185 12.94 -6.86 7.74
C ASP A 185 13.74 -7.51 6.60
N PRO A 186 13.30 -7.37 5.33
CA PRO A 186 14.02 -7.89 4.17
C PRO A 186 15.49 -7.47 4.16
N LYS A 187 16.40 -8.45 4.14
CA LYS A 187 17.85 -8.27 4.02
C LYS A 187 18.30 -8.18 2.56
N VAL A 188 17.53 -8.78 1.65
CA VAL A 188 17.80 -8.78 0.21
C VAL A 188 16.89 -7.75 -0.46
N SER A 189 17.48 -6.85 -1.24
CA SER A 189 16.72 -5.89 -2.02
C SER A 189 16.15 -6.51 -3.30
N ALA A 190 15.04 -5.96 -3.79
CA ALA A 190 14.46 -6.35 -5.08
C ALA A 190 15.46 -6.18 -6.24
N LYS A 191 16.32 -5.16 -6.16
CA LYS A 191 17.36 -4.91 -7.16
C LYS A 191 18.42 -6.00 -7.18
N GLU A 192 18.89 -6.48 -6.02
CA GLU A 192 19.86 -7.57 -5.96
C GLU A 192 19.30 -8.88 -6.54
N MET A 193 18.02 -9.15 -6.31
CA MET A 193 17.35 -10.31 -6.93
C MET A 193 17.33 -10.19 -8.45
N TRP A 194 17.02 -9.00 -8.98
CA TRP A 194 17.06 -8.71 -10.40
C TRP A 194 18.47 -8.78 -11.00
N ASP A 195 19.49 -8.30 -10.29
CA ASP A 195 20.89 -8.38 -10.75
C ASP A 195 21.31 -9.86 -10.94
N ILE A 196 20.84 -10.79 -10.10
CA ILE A 196 21.06 -12.24 -10.27
C ILE A 196 20.24 -12.79 -11.44
N ALA A 197 18.96 -12.37 -11.58
CA ALA A 197 18.10 -12.79 -12.68
C ALA A 197 18.66 -12.39 -14.05
N LEU A 198 19.15 -11.16 -14.18
CA LEU A 198 19.76 -10.64 -15.41
C LEU A 198 21.04 -11.42 -15.79
N LYS A 199 21.88 -11.77 -14.80
CA LYS A 199 23.05 -12.64 -15.03
C LYS A 199 22.67 -14.03 -15.53
N LYS A 200 21.47 -14.51 -15.19
CA LYS A 200 20.90 -15.78 -15.69
C LYS A 200 20.11 -15.61 -17.00
N GLY A 201 20.16 -14.45 -17.63
CA GLY A 201 19.56 -14.19 -18.94
C GLY A 201 18.08 -13.81 -18.90
N ALA A 202 17.59 -13.30 -17.76
CA ALA A 202 16.26 -12.66 -17.72
C ALA A 202 16.19 -11.47 -18.69
N ASP A 203 15.01 -11.26 -19.28
CA ASP A 203 14.75 -10.06 -20.07
C ASP A 203 14.67 -8.83 -19.15
N LYS A 204 15.41 -7.78 -19.49
CA LYS A 204 15.46 -6.52 -18.73
C LYS A 204 14.14 -5.75 -18.73
N ASP A 205 13.31 -5.97 -19.76
CA ASP A 205 12.03 -5.29 -19.94
C ASP A 205 10.88 -6.11 -19.33
N ALA A 206 11.17 -7.30 -18.79
CA ALA A 206 10.22 -8.10 -18.05
C ALA A 206 9.96 -7.53 -16.64
N VAL A 207 8.94 -8.09 -16.02
CA VAL A 207 8.48 -7.76 -14.68
C VAL A 207 8.36 -9.03 -13.85
N ALA A 208 8.71 -8.94 -12.57
CA ALA A 208 8.78 -10.07 -11.67
C ALA A 208 7.68 -10.03 -10.60
N THR A 209 7.37 -11.19 -10.05
CA THR A 209 6.68 -11.34 -8.77
C THR A 209 7.71 -11.74 -7.73
N LEU A 210 7.77 -10.97 -6.65
CA LEU A 210 8.64 -11.21 -5.50
C LEU A 210 7.77 -11.59 -4.31
N SER A 211 8.17 -12.61 -3.56
CA SER A 211 7.61 -12.86 -2.23
C SER A 211 8.69 -13.01 -1.17
N TYR A 212 8.35 -12.64 0.05
CA TYR A 212 9.16 -12.84 1.25
C TYR A 212 8.25 -13.38 2.34
N GLU A 213 8.48 -14.63 2.72
CA GLU A 213 7.63 -15.44 3.60
C GLU A 213 8.52 -16.22 4.59
N GLU A 214 7.94 -17.16 5.35
CA GLU A 214 8.68 -17.97 6.32
C GLU A 214 9.80 -18.81 5.67
N ASP A 215 9.62 -19.29 4.45
CA ASP A 215 10.63 -20.07 3.72
C ASP A 215 11.78 -19.20 3.15
N GLY A 216 11.68 -17.87 3.25
CA GLY A 216 12.63 -16.92 2.69
C GLY A 216 12.06 -16.16 1.51
N TYR A 217 12.90 -15.87 0.52
CA TYR A 217 12.56 -15.03 -0.61
C TYR A 217 12.36 -15.85 -1.88
N ARG A 218 11.39 -15.46 -2.69
CA ARG A 218 11.13 -16.04 -4.01
C ARG A 218 11.03 -14.95 -5.07
N PHE A 219 11.67 -15.19 -6.21
CA PHE A 219 11.63 -14.33 -7.38
C PHE A 219 11.19 -15.16 -8.59
N THR A 220 10.17 -14.68 -9.30
CA THR A 220 9.65 -15.34 -10.50
C THR A 220 9.34 -14.32 -11.58
N ILE A 221 9.63 -14.66 -12.84
CA ILE A 221 9.16 -13.90 -14.01
C ILE A 221 8.19 -14.80 -14.77
N ALA A 222 6.93 -14.37 -14.87
CA ALA A 222 5.88 -15.11 -15.55
C ALA A 222 6.27 -15.37 -17.02
N GLY A 223 6.06 -16.61 -17.49
CA GLY A 223 6.41 -17.02 -18.86
C GLY A 223 7.91 -17.22 -19.11
N SER A 224 8.77 -17.09 -18.09
CA SER A 224 10.20 -17.38 -18.20
C SER A 224 10.59 -18.66 -17.45
N ARG A 225 11.82 -19.12 -17.66
CA ARG A 225 12.46 -20.18 -16.86
C ARG A 225 13.20 -19.64 -15.63
N VAL A 226 13.18 -18.33 -15.41
CA VAL A 226 13.91 -17.69 -14.32
C VAL A 226 13.08 -17.77 -13.05
N PHE A 227 13.60 -18.58 -12.13
CA PHE A 227 13.06 -18.80 -10.80
C PHE A 227 14.24 -18.79 -9.83
N LEU A 228 14.19 -17.95 -8.80
CA LEU A 228 15.28 -17.79 -7.84
C LEU A 228 14.71 -17.81 -6.43
N GLU A 229 15.46 -18.39 -5.50
CA GLU A 229 15.14 -18.32 -4.08
C GLU A 229 16.36 -18.01 -3.22
N TRP A 230 16.06 -17.43 -2.08
CA TRP A 230 17.00 -17.16 -1.00
C TRP A 230 16.38 -17.67 0.29
N ASP A 231 17.21 -18.17 1.20
CA ASP A 231 16.74 -18.40 2.56
C ASP A 231 16.43 -17.07 3.28
N ARG A 232 15.90 -17.15 4.50
CA ARG A 232 15.56 -15.98 5.32
C ARG A 232 16.75 -15.05 5.61
N ASP A 233 17.97 -15.60 5.62
CA ASP A 233 19.19 -14.84 5.86
C ASP A 233 19.70 -14.14 4.60
N GLY A 234 19.02 -14.32 3.46
CA GLY A 234 19.36 -13.71 2.19
C GLY A 234 20.46 -14.46 1.45
N LYS A 235 20.73 -15.71 1.81
CA LYS A 235 21.67 -16.55 1.08
C LYS A 235 20.98 -17.14 -0.14
N PHE A 236 21.51 -16.82 -1.31
CA PHE A 236 21.01 -17.31 -2.59
C PHE A 236 21.17 -18.83 -2.70
N SER A 237 20.10 -19.54 -3.06
CA SER A 237 20.14 -20.96 -3.40
C SER A 237 20.35 -21.12 -4.91
N GLU A 238 21.58 -21.43 -5.31
CA GLU A 238 21.92 -21.64 -6.72
C GLU A 238 21.40 -22.99 -7.24
N ASP A 239 21.16 -23.95 -6.34
CA ASP A 239 20.82 -25.32 -6.70
C ASP A 239 19.31 -25.56 -6.64
N ARG A 240 18.74 -25.71 -7.83
CA ARG A 240 17.33 -26.03 -8.06
C ARG A 240 17.17 -27.01 -9.22
N SER A 241 18.19 -27.82 -9.46
CA SER A 241 18.17 -28.89 -10.47
C SER A 241 17.19 -30.03 -10.15
N HIS A 242 16.42 -29.95 -9.06
CA HIS A 242 15.48 -31.01 -8.68
C HIS A 242 14.15 -30.43 -8.17
N TYR A 243 13.19 -30.23 -9.08
CA TYR A 243 11.77 -30.27 -8.74
C TYR A 243 11.29 -31.71 -8.99
N PRO A 244 11.12 -32.54 -7.94
CA PRO A 244 10.44 -33.83 -8.06
C PRO A 244 8.93 -33.56 -8.23
N GLY A 245 8.50 -33.22 -9.45
CA GLY A 245 7.09 -32.84 -9.67
C GLY A 245 6.66 -32.59 -11.10
N GLN A 246 7.54 -32.72 -12.10
CA GLN A 246 7.14 -32.76 -13.51
C GLN A 246 7.36 -34.15 -14.11
N GLU A 247 6.67 -35.15 -13.54
CA GLU A 247 6.17 -36.28 -14.32
C GLU A 247 4.65 -36.14 -14.35
N ARG A 248 4.13 -35.58 -15.44
CA ARG A 248 2.84 -35.91 -16.06
C ARG A 248 2.64 -35.11 -17.34
#